data_AF-A0A7S2GJ56-F1
#
_entry.id   AF-A0A7S2GJ56-F1
#
_cell.length_a   1.000
_cell.length_b   1.000
_cell.length_c   1.000
_cell.angle_alpha   90.00
_cell.angle_beta   90.00
_cell.angle_gamma   90.00
#
_symmetry.space_group_name_H-M   'P 1'
#
loop_
_entity.id
_entity.type
_entity.pdbx_description
1 polymer ?
#
loop_
_entity_poly.entity_id
_entity_poly.type
_entity_poly.pdbx_seq_one_letter_code
_entity_poly.pdbx_strand_id
1 'polypeptide(L)'
;MRKIPGYTQSATADEMRIFHGREVRDVREAAGGMGFMLHLSSARDADPEGWTVLERAGYDGWGHDSRRKWRTGEEQEQEGFQGFQGIFGHTAFTLHHRFFL
;
A
#
# COMPACT_ATOMS: atom_id res chain seq x y z
N MET A 1 21.01 2.56 3.04
CA MET A 1 19.85 2.42 3.94
C MET A 1 20.37 2.41 5.38
N ARG A 2 19.88 3.29 6.27
CA ARG A 2 20.24 3.24 7.71
C ARG A 2 19.76 1.91 8.27
N LYS A 3 20.65 1.11 8.86
CA LYS A 3 20.29 -0.15 9.51
C LYS A 3 19.53 0.18 10.79
N ILE A 4 18.23 -0.09 10.84
CA ILE A 4 17.45 -0.07 12.09
C ILE A 4 18.01 -1.22 12.96
N PRO A 5 18.58 -0.95 14.15
CA PRO A 5 19.13 -2.02 14.99
C PRO A 5 18.06 -3.06 15.35
N GLY A 6 18.37 -4.34 15.15
CA GLY A 6 17.44 -5.44 15.46
C GLY A 6 16.19 -5.49 14.58
N TYR A 7 16.21 -4.89 13.40
CA TYR A 7 15.15 -5.03 12.40
C TYR A 7 15.36 -6.29 11.57
N THR A 8 14.31 -7.11 11.50
CA THR A 8 14.23 -8.26 10.59
C THR A 8 13.52 -7.80 9.32
N GLN A 9 14.04 -8.14 8.15
CA GLN A 9 13.38 -7.82 6.88
C GLN A 9 12.20 -8.78 6.64
N SER A 10 11.02 -8.43 7.15
CA SER A 10 9.77 -9.17 6.97
C SER A 10 8.57 -8.23 6.99
N ALA A 11 7.45 -8.65 6.39
CA ALA A 11 6.20 -7.88 6.39
C ALA A 11 5.81 -7.47 7.82
N THR A 12 5.83 -8.42 8.75
CA THR A 12 5.51 -8.20 10.17
C THR A 12 6.39 -7.14 10.86
N ALA A 13 7.68 -7.10 10.54
CA ALA A 13 8.58 -6.13 11.16
C ALA A 13 8.36 -4.71 10.61
N ASP A 14 8.04 -4.60 9.32
CA ASP A 14 7.68 -3.35 8.67
C ASP A 14 6.35 -2.81 9.19
N GLU A 15 5.36 -3.69 9.25
CA GLU A 15 4.03 -3.45 9.82
C GLU A 15 4.08 -2.84 11.24
N MET A 16 5.05 -3.24 12.07
CA MET A 16 5.18 -2.73 13.43
C MET A 16 6.02 -1.45 13.58
N ARG A 17 6.92 -1.14 12.64
CA ARG A 17 8.00 -0.16 12.85
C ARG A 17 8.13 0.91 11.77
N ILE A 18 7.45 0.77 10.64
CA ILE A 18 7.52 1.68 9.50
C ILE A 18 6.09 2.03 9.05
N PHE A 19 5.88 3.21 8.47
CA PHE A 19 4.60 3.49 7.81
C PHE A 19 4.48 2.64 6.54
N HIS A 20 3.31 2.08 6.31
CA HIS A 20 2.98 1.34 5.10
C HIS A 20 1.64 1.83 4.55
N GLY A 21 1.39 1.46 3.30
CA GLY A 21 0.19 1.88 2.62
C GLY A 21 0.35 1.73 1.13
N ARG A 22 -0.24 2.65 0.37
CA ARG A 22 -0.27 2.60 -1.09
C ARG A 22 0.09 3.92 -1.70
N GLU A 23 0.81 3.84 -2.81
CA GLU A 23 0.76 4.89 -3.82
C GLU A 23 -0.52 4.64 -4.62
N VAL A 24 -1.42 5.61 -4.63
CA VAL A 24 -2.67 5.58 -5.38
C VAL A 24 -2.57 6.57 -6.52
N ARG A 25 -2.81 6.13 -7.76
CA ARG A 25 -2.77 6.95 -8.97
C ARG A 25 -4.14 7.06 -9.62
N ASP A 26 -4.27 8.02 -10.54
CA ASP A 26 -5.52 8.40 -11.23
C ASP A 26 -6.65 8.84 -10.30
N VAL A 27 -6.27 9.43 -9.16
CA VAL A 27 -7.18 10.06 -8.21
C VAL A 27 -7.38 11.52 -8.64
N ARG A 28 -8.45 11.79 -9.39
CA ARG A 28 -8.74 13.13 -9.96
C ARG A 28 -8.85 14.23 -8.91
N GLU A 29 -9.24 13.86 -7.70
CA GLU A 29 -9.45 14.78 -6.58
C GLU A 29 -8.23 14.85 -5.64
N ALA A 30 -7.11 14.23 -6.01
CA ALA A 30 -5.89 14.27 -5.20
C ALA A 30 -5.39 15.71 -5.00
N ALA A 31 -5.36 16.15 -3.74
CA ALA A 31 -4.76 17.41 -3.35
C ALA A 31 -3.26 17.41 -3.72
N GLY A 32 -2.81 18.44 -4.45
CA GLY A 32 -1.43 18.54 -4.95
C GLY A 32 -1.29 18.44 -6.47
N GLY A 33 -2.37 18.11 -7.20
CA GLY A 33 -2.47 18.33 -8.65
C GLY A 33 -1.68 17.36 -9.54
N MET A 34 -1.03 16.34 -8.98
CA MET A 34 -0.24 15.36 -9.75
C MET A 34 -1.00 14.05 -10.03
N GLY A 35 -2.29 13.96 -9.64
CA GLY A 35 -3.12 12.77 -9.88
C GLY A 35 -2.70 11.53 -9.10
N PHE A 36 -1.83 11.68 -8.10
CA PHE A 36 -1.44 10.61 -7.20
C PHE A 36 -1.44 11.07 -5.74
N MET A 37 -1.61 10.12 -4.82
CA MET A 37 -1.55 10.34 -3.38
C MET A 37 -0.90 9.17 -2.65
N LEU A 38 -0.39 9.44 -1.45
CA LEU A 38 0.04 8.40 -0.52
C LEU A 38 -1.11 8.11 0.45
N HIS A 39 -1.65 6.92 0.36
CA HIS A 39 -2.65 6.41 1.31
C HIS A 39 -1.91 5.62 2.38
N LEU A 40 -1.84 6.18 3.59
CA LEU A 40 -1.26 5.49 4.75
C LEU A 40 -2.35 4.65 5.41
N SER A 41 -2.05 3.38 5.67
CA SER A 41 -2.95 2.50 6.40
C SER A 41 -2.25 1.92 7.62
N SER A 42 -3.02 1.38 8.55
CA SER A 42 -2.53 0.60 9.69
C SER A 42 -2.26 -0.83 9.28
N ALA A 43 -1.27 -1.42 9.93
CA ALA A 43 -0.73 -2.73 9.63
C ALA A 43 -1.38 -3.82 10.46
N ARG A 44 -2.07 -3.40 11.52
CA ARG A 44 -2.76 -4.30 12.44
C ARG A 44 -4.00 -4.85 11.76
N ASP A 45 -4.34 -6.10 12.08
CA ASP A 45 -5.44 -6.91 11.51
C ASP A 45 -6.86 -6.32 11.66
N ALA A 46 -6.99 -5.05 12.04
CA ALA A 46 -8.25 -4.34 12.21
C ALA A 46 -8.43 -3.17 11.22
N ASP A 47 -7.46 -2.88 10.35
CA ASP A 47 -7.65 -1.83 9.34
C ASP A 47 -8.30 -2.42 8.07
N PRO A 48 -9.57 -2.09 7.77
CA PRO A 48 -10.24 -2.53 6.55
C PRO A 48 -9.59 -1.96 5.28
N GLU A 49 -8.77 -0.91 5.40
CA GLU A 49 -8.01 -0.28 4.33
C GLU A 49 -6.53 -0.72 4.33
N GLY A 50 -6.15 -1.64 5.23
CA GLY A 50 -4.82 -2.23 5.33
C GLY A 50 -4.43 -3.03 4.07
N TRP A 51 -3.18 -3.47 3.99
CA TRP A 51 -2.76 -4.35 2.89
C TRP A 51 -3.63 -5.60 2.79
N THR A 52 -3.90 -6.03 1.58
CA THR A 52 -4.65 -7.26 1.33
C THR A 52 -3.78 -8.48 1.62
N VAL A 53 -4.42 -9.66 1.70
CA VAL A 53 -3.68 -10.93 1.87
C VAL A 53 -2.69 -11.15 0.71
N LEU A 54 -3.07 -10.79 -0.52
CA LEU A 54 -2.19 -10.96 -1.68
C LEU A 54 -1.09 -9.91 -1.76
N GLU A 55 -1.33 -8.69 -1.26
CA GLU A 55 -0.27 -7.68 -1.09
C GLU A 55 0.78 -8.16 -0.10
N ARG A 56 0.35 -8.70 1.06
CA ARG A 56 1.27 -9.31 2.05
C ARG A 56 1.99 -10.54 1.50
N ALA A 57 1.32 -11.40 0.74
CA ALA A 57 1.92 -12.61 0.19
C ALA A 57 2.94 -12.32 -0.93
N GLY A 58 2.68 -11.31 -1.76
CA GLY A 58 3.60 -10.85 -2.80
C GLY A 58 4.73 -9.96 -2.29
N TYR A 59 4.82 -9.77 -0.98
CA TYR A 59 5.80 -8.89 -0.35
C TYR A 59 7.21 -9.46 -0.44
N ASP A 60 8.11 -8.75 -1.12
CA ASP A 60 9.52 -9.12 -1.28
C ASP A 60 10.49 -8.29 -0.41
N GLY A 61 9.96 -7.51 0.53
CA GLY A 61 10.77 -6.63 1.37
C GLY A 61 11.19 -5.35 0.65
N TRP A 62 12.50 -5.09 0.62
CA TRP A 62 13.13 -3.94 -0.05
C TRP A 62 13.43 -4.19 -1.54
N GLY A 63 12.72 -5.13 -2.17
CA GLY A 63 12.84 -5.34 -3.60
C GLY A 63 12.41 -4.12 -4.40
N HIS A 64 12.94 -4.01 -5.62
CA HIS A 64 12.66 -2.89 -6.51
C HIS A 64 11.17 -2.86 -6.86
N ASP A 65 10.58 -1.66 -6.91
CA ASP A 65 9.15 -1.47 -7.16
C ASP A 65 8.68 -2.13 -8.47
N SER A 66 9.56 -2.28 -9.46
CA SER A 66 9.26 -3.00 -10.71
C SER A 66 8.93 -4.48 -10.56
N ARG A 67 9.19 -5.08 -9.39
CA ARG A 67 8.83 -6.48 -9.08
C ARG A 67 7.45 -6.60 -8.46
N ARG A 68 6.85 -5.49 -8.03
CA ARG A 68 5.54 -5.47 -7.41
C ARG A 68 4.45 -5.30 -8.47
N LYS A 69 3.31 -5.92 -8.22
CA LYS A 69 2.14 -5.83 -9.08
C LYS A 69 1.35 -4.56 -8.75
N TRP A 70 1.12 -3.72 -9.76
CA TRP A 70 0.08 -2.69 -9.72
C TRP A 70 -1.29 -3.35 -9.73
N ARG A 71 -2.18 -2.88 -8.84
CA ARG A 71 -3.54 -3.41 -8.68
C ARG A 71 -4.58 -2.37 -9.05
N THR A 72 -5.59 -2.78 -9.80
CA THR A 72 -6.77 -1.96 -10.08
C THR A 72 -7.68 -1.88 -8.85
N GLY A 73 -8.63 -0.95 -8.86
CA GLY A 73 -9.65 -0.89 -7.81
C GLY A 73 -10.51 -2.15 -7.71
N GLU A 74 -10.80 -2.82 -8.83
CA GLU A 74 -11.54 -4.09 -8.82
C GLU A 74 -10.76 -5.19 -8.10
N GLU A 75 -9.45 -5.29 -8.36
CA GLU A 75 -8.57 -6.24 -7.67
C GLU A 75 -8.50 -5.95 -6.17
N GLN A 76 -8.43 -4.66 -5.77
CA GLN A 76 -8.41 -4.27 -4.36
C GLN A 76 -9.69 -4.71 -3.62
N GLU A 77 -10.86 -4.50 -4.22
CA GLU A 77 -12.13 -4.89 -3.61
C GLU A 77 -12.27 -6.42 -3.52
N GLN A 78 -11.87 -7.15 -4.57
CA GLN A 78 -11.83 -8.62 -4.55
C GLN A 78 -10.87 -9.17 -3.49
N GLU A 79 -9.78 -8.47 -3.24
CA GLU A 79 -8.75 -8.84 -2.27
C GLU A 79 -9.07 -8.41 -0.83
N GLY A 80 -10.16 -7.65 -0.62
CA GLY A 80 -10.73 -7.37 0.70
C GLY A 80 -10.78 -5.89 1.11
N PHE A 81 -10.25 -4.96 0.31
CA PHE A 81 -10.41 -3.53 0.57
C PHE A 81 -11.77 -3.05 0.03
N GLN A 82 -12.81 -3.28 0.82
CA GLN A 82 -14.18 -2.92 0.47
C GLN A 82 -14.34 -1.40 0.28
N GLY A 83 -14.95 -0.99 -0.84
CA GLY A 83 -15.24 0.42 -1.13
C GLY A 83 -14.08 1.21 -1.71
N PHE A 84 -12.98 0.56 -2.09
CA PHE A 84 -11.82 1.22 -2.69
C PHE A 84 -12.22 2.15 -3.86
N GLN A 85 -13.05 1.68 -4.79
CA GLN A 85 -13.45 2.49 -5.95
C GLN A 85 -14.35 3.68 -5.55
N GLY A 86 -15.09 3.56 -4.46
CA GLY A 86 -15.87 4.65 -3.88
C GLY A 86 -15.00 5.73 -3.23
N ILE A 87 -13.86 5.35 -2.66
CA ILE A 87 -12.93 6.28 -1.99
C ILE A 87 -12.02 6.98 -3.00
N PHE A 88 -11.41 6.22 -3.92
CA PHE A 88 -10.33 6.72 -4.79
C PHE A 88 -10.77 6.93 -6.25
N GLY A 89 -11.93 6.40 -6.64
CA GLY A 89 -12.46 6.45 -7.99
C GLY A 89 -12.22 5.17 -8.79
N HIS A 90 -13.07 4.95 -9.80
CA HIS A 90 -13.12 3.71 -10.59
C HIS A 90 -11.88 3.46 -11.45
N THR A 91 -11.15 4.52 -11.83
CA THR A 91 -9.91 4.41 -12.61
C THR A 91 -8.67 4.30 -11.75
N ALA A 92 -8.82 4.43 -10.42
CA ALA A 92 -7.67 4.43 -9.54
C ALA A 92 -7.00 3.06 -9.49
N PHE A 93 -5.68 3.09 -9.40
CA PHE A 93 -4.85 1.91 -9.30
C PHE A 93 -3.69 2.17 -8.33
N THR A 94 -3.14 1.09 -7.78
CA THR A 94 -2.28 1.17 -6.60
C THR A 94 -1.06 0.30 -6.69
N LEU A 95 -0.01 0.76 -6.03
CA LEU A 95 1.15 -0.04 -5.67
C LEU A 95 1.30 0.02 -4.16
N HIS A 96 1.55 -1.11 -3.52
CA HIS A 96 1.80 -1.12 -2.07
C HIS A 96 3.24 -0.69 -1.79
N HIS A 97 3.40 0.24 -0.84
CA HIS A 97 4.68 0.84 -0.48
C HIS A 97 4.90 0.87 1.02
N ARG A 98 6.18 0.95 1.38
CA ARG A 98 6.61 1.46 2.66
C ARG A 98 6.97 2.92 2.52
N PHE A 99 6.59 3.71 3.50
CA PHE A 99 6.91 5.12 3.60
C PHE A 99 7.87 5.31 4.77
N PHE A 100 9.04 5.86 4.48
CA PHE A 100 9.92 6.41 5.50
C PHE A 100 9.59 7.89 5.59
N LEU A 101 9.05 8.33 6.72
CA LEU A 101 9.01 9.75 7.07
C LEU A 101 10.37 10.16 7.65
#